data_AF-A0A4W5LEF4-F1
#
_entry.id   AF-A0A4W5LEF4-F1
#
_cell.length_a   1.000
_cell.length_b   1.000
_cell.length_c   1.000
_cell.angle_alpha   90.00
_cell.angle_beta   90.00
_cell.angle_gamma   90.00
#
_symmetry.space_group_name_H-M   'P 1'
#
loop_
_entity.id
_entity.type
_entity.pdbx_description
1 polymer ?
#
loop_
_entity_poly.entity_id
_entity_poly.type
_entity_poly.pdbx_seq_one_letter_code
_entity_poly.pdbx_strand_id
1 'polypeptide(L)'
;MVQPETMGKAKELFVLCDKEGKGFITKRDMQRLQGELPLSPEQLESVFESLDRDRNGFLTPVEFNMGLAGELMGVEESTEKRQTETEEIEDPGELRFIQILTELGADKLFKDQCELGTLWCELQRDRPEMLSILEDVLVHSVSHLQDSLRERDSLEQA
;
A
#
# COMPACT_ATOMS: atom_id res chain seq x y z
N MET A 1 16.25 -10.19 4.79
CA MET A 1 15.72 -10.15 6.17
C MET A 1 15.04 -8.79 6.29
N VAL A 2 13.75 -8.71 5.96
CA VAL A 2 13.01 -7.44 5.90
C VAL A 2 12.40 -7.19 7.27
N GLN A 3 12.71 -6.05 7.87
CA GLN A 3 12.20 -5.65 9.18
C GLN A 3 10.67 -5.43 9.11
N PRO A 4 9.85 -6.08 9.96
CA PRO A 4 8.39 -5.98 9.98
C PRO A 4 7.84 -4.84 10.87
N GLU A 5 8.62 -3.78 11.13
CA GLU A 5 8.43 -2.96 12.34
C GLU A 5 7.41 -1.82 12.23
N THR A 6 6.96 -1.41 11.04
CA THR A 6 5.98 -0.30 10.89
C THR A 6 4.53 -0.77 10.90
N MET A 7 4.22 -1.96 10.38
CA MET A 7 2.90 -2.57 10.53
C MET A 7 2.64 -3.12 11.95
N GLY A 8 3.70 -3.24 12.76
CA GLY A 8 3.62 -3.62 14.17
C GLY A 8 2.95 -2.53 15.02
N LYS A 9 3.45 -1.28 14.97
CA LYS A 9 3.12 -0.25 15.97
C LYS A 9 1.63 0.11 16.06
N ALA A 10 0.95 0.35 14.94
CA ALA A 10 -0.47 0.68 14.95
C ALA A 10 -1.35 -0.51 15.42
N LYS A 11 -0.97 -1.73 15.02
CA LYS A 11 -1.65 -2.96 15.45
C LYS A 11 -1.38 -3.28 16.92
N GLU A 12 -0.18 -3.01 17.40
CA GLU A 12 0.24 -3.19 18.79
C GLU A 12 -0.48 -2.18 19.69
N LEU A 13 -0.60 -0.92 19.26
CA LEU A 13 -1.44 0.08 19.91
C LEU A 13 -2.90 -0.33 19.92
N PHE A 14 -3.42 -0.86 18.82
CA PHE A 14 -4.80 -1.33 18.75
C PHE A 14 -5.07 -2.46 19.76
N VAL A 15 -4.15 -3.42 19.87
CA VAL A 15 -4.22 -4.51 20.86
C VAL A 15 -4.05 -4.00 22.29
N LEU A 16 -3.23 -2.97 22.50
CA LEU A 16 -3.07 -2.31 23.80
C LEU A 16 -4.37 -1.61 24.24
N CYS A 17 -5.09 -1.00 23.29
CA CYS A 17 -6.39 -0.38 23.54
C CYS A 17 -7.48 -1.42 23.79
N ASP A 18 -7.62 -2.38 22.88
CA ASP A 18 -8.68 -3.37 22.86
C ASP A 18 -8.26 -4.67 23.58
N LYS A 19 -7.96 -4.56 24.88
CA LYS A 19 -7.58 -5.73 25.72
C LYS A 19 -8.67 -6.79 25.80
N GLU A 20 -9.91 -6.42 25.51
CA GLU A 20 -11.06 -7.30 25.53
C GLU A 20 -11.26 -8.03 24.18
N GLY A 21 -10.51 -7.67 23.13
CA GLY A 21 -10.59 -8.31 21.82
C GLY A 21 -11.94 -8.09 21.12
N LYS A 22 -12.57 -6.94 21.36
CA LYS A 22 -13.85 -6.55 20.75
C LYS A 22 -13.71 -6.29 19.25
N GLY A 23 -12.50 -5.98 18.79
CA GLY A 23 -12.22 -5.59 17.41
C GLY A 23 -12.55 -4.12 17.12
N PHE A 24 -12.76 -3.30 18.15
CA PHE A 24 -12.96 -1.85 18.04
C PHE A 24 -12.53 -1.14 19.33
N ILE A 25 -12.09 0.10 19.23
CA ILE A 25 -11.65 0.91 20.38
C ILE A 25 -12.75 1.89 20.73
N THR A 26 -13.26 1.82 21.96
CA THR A 26 -14.19 2.83 22.48
C THR A 26 -13.44 4.03 23.06
N LYS A 27 -14.14 5.15 23.25
CA LYS A 27 -13.61 6.29 24.02
C LYS A 27 -13.07 5.90 25.40
N ARG A 28 -13.69 4.92 26.07
CA ARG A 28 -13.20 4.38 27.35
C ARG A 28 -11.88 3.62 27.21
N ASP A 29 -11.74 2.85 26.13
CA ASP A 29 -10.50 2.11 25.84
C ASP A 29 -9.36 3.09 25.48
N MET A 30 -9.67 4.18 24.76
CA MET A 30 -8.71 5.26 24.49
C MET A 30 -8.28 5.99 25.77
N GLN A 31 -9.20 6.27 26.69
CA GLN A 31 -8.85 6.87 27.99
C GLN A 31 -7.96 5.98 28.86
N ARG A 32 -8.02 4.65 28.71
CA ARG A 32 -7.10 3.72 29.39
C ARG A 32 -5.65 3.88 28.92
N LEU A 33 -5.42 4.42 27.71
CA LEU A 33 -4.07 4.66 27.18
C LEU A 33 -3.32 5.80 27.88
N GLN A 34 -3.99 6.64 28.68
CA GLN A 34 -3.32 7.71 29.43
C GLN A 34 -2.13 7.22 30.30
N GLY A 35 -2.13 5.94 30.70
CA GLY A 35 -1.04 5.34 31.46
C GLY A 35 0.06 4.68 30.61
N GLU A 36 -0.24 4.34 29.35
CA GLU A 36 0.66 3.59 28.46
C GLU A 36 1.33 4.51 27.43
N LEU A 37 0.69 5.64 27.10
CA LEU A 37 1.21 6.67 26.20
C LEU A 37 1.41 8.00 26.95
N PRO A 38 2.45 8.78 26.60
CA PRO A 38 2.68 10.10 27.17
C PRO A 38 1.74 11.15 26.57
N LEU A 39 0.42 10.92 26.62
CA LEU A 39 -0.61 11.79 26.06
C LEU A 39 -1.67 12.15 27.11
N SER A 40 -2.08 13.41 27.11
CA SER A 40 -3.13 13.93 28.01
C SER A 40 -4.54 13.44 27.62
N PRO A 41 -5.51 13.44 28.56
CA PRO A 41 -6.92 13.18 28.28
C PRO A 41 -7.46 13.95 27.08
N GLU A 42 -7.17 15.25 27.04
CA GLU A 42 -7.66 16.12 25.97
C GLU A 42 -7.03 15.75 24.62
N GLN A 43 -5.77 15.30 24.61
CA GLN A 43 -5.10 14.87 23.39
C GLN A 43 -5.67 13.54 22.89
N LEU A 44 -5.88 12.57 23.77
CA LEU A 44 -6.49 11.29 23.38
C LEU A 44 -7.93 11.47 22.90
N GLU A 45 -8.68 12.41 23.48
CA GLU A 45 -10.01 12.76 23.01
C GLU A 45 -9.97 13.43 21.64
N SER A 46 -9.03 14.36 21.41
CA SER A 46 -8.83 15.00 20.11
C SER A 46 -8.38 13.99 19.05
N VAL A 47 -7.48 13.07 19.38
CA VAL A 47 -7.06 11.96 18.50
C VAL A 47 -8.28 11.09 18.21
N PHE A 48 -9.04 10.68 19.23
CA PHE A 48 -10.23 9.85 19.03
C PHE A 48 -11.26 10.52 18.10
N GLU A 49 -11.55 11.81 18.29
CA GLU A 49 -12.47 12.54 17.41
C GLU A 49 -11.93 12.72 15.99
N SER A 50 -10.62 12.87 15.82
CA SER A 50 -9.96 12.91 14.51
C SER A 50 -10.02 11.58 13.78
N LEU A 51 -9.89 10.47 14.52
CA LEU A 51 -9.96 9.11 14.01
C LEU A 51 -11.42 8.65 13.74
N ASP A 52 -12.38 9.06 14.58
CA ASP A 52 -13.82 8.68 14.54
C ASP A 52 -14.57 9.55 13.53
N ARG A 53 -14.25 9.40 12.24
CA ARG A 53 -14.87 10.17 11.15
C ARG A 53 -16.37 9.97 11.07
N ASP A 54 -16.84 8.77 11.36
CA ASP A 54 -18.26 8.43 11.37
C ASP A 54 -18.97 8.91 12.65
N ARG A 55 -18.22 9.48 13.62
CA ARG A 55 -18.73 9.91 14.94
C ARG A 55 -19.62 8.87 15.59
N ASN A 56 -19.28 7.60 15.41
CA ASN A 56 -20.09 6.48 15.86
C ASN A 56 -19.75 6.11 17.32
N GLY A 57 -18.66 6.67 17.86
CA GLY A 57 -18.20 6.42 19.23
C GLY A 57 -17.28 5.21 19.39
N PHE A 58 -16.84 4.60 18.27
CA PHE A 58 -15.99 3.42 18.21
C PHE A 58 -15.01 3.51 17.02
N LEU A 59 -13.72 3.30 17.28
CA LEU A 59 -12.73 3.21 16.21
C LEU A 59 -12.55 1.77 15.77
N THR A 60 -12.87 1.50 14.52
CA THR A 60 -12.49 0.24 13.88
C THR A 60 -10.97 0.20 13.67
N PRO A 61 -10.35 -0.99 13.53
CA PRO A 61 -8.93 -1.11 13.24
C PRO A 61 -8.54 -0.44 11.93
N VAL A 62 -9.48 -0.30 10.99
CA VAL A 62 -9.29 0.41 9.74
C VAL A 62 -9.19 1.92 9.99
N GLU A 63 -10.15 2.51 10.71
CA GLU A 63 -10.13 3.94 11.08
C GLU A 63 -8.93 4.30 11.92
N PHE A 64 -8.60 3.46 12.91
CA PHE A 64 -7.44 3.65 13.76
C PHE A 64 -6.14 3.63 12.96
N ASN A 65 -5.94 2.64 12.08
CA ASN A 65 -4.72 2.53 11.28
C ASN A 65 -4.63 3.62 10.20
N MET A 66 -5.75 3.98 9.58
CA MET A 66 -5.81 5.04 8.57
C MET A 66 -5.58 6.42 9.17
N GLY A 67 -6.19 6.69 10.33
CA GLY A 67 -6.06 7.98 10.97
C GLY A 67 -4.75 8.13 11.75
N LEU A 68 -4.18 7.08 12.37
CA LEU A 68 -2.81 7.17 12.90
C LEU A 68 -1.79 7.39 11.77
N ALA A 69 -1.98 6.76 10.62
CA ALA A 69 -1.14 7.05 9.45
C ALA A 69 -1.29 8.51 9.00
N GLY A 70 -2.47 9.10 9.12
CA GLY A 70 -2.69 10.52 8.81
C GLY A 70 -2.15 11.49 9.87
N GLU A 71 -2.26 11.15 11.16
CA GLU A 71 -1.92 12.04 12.28
C GLU A 71 -0.43 11.95 12.68
N LEU A 72 0.18 10.76 12.56
CA LEU A 72 1.62 10.57 12.75
C LEU A 72 2.45 11.21 11.63
N MET A 73 1.85 11.48 10.46
CA MET A 73 2.46 12.24 9.38
C MET A 73 2.55 13.76 9.66
N GLY A 74 2.08 14.23 10.83
CA GLY A 74 2.14 15.65 11.24
C GLY A 74 3.45 16.12 11.92
N VAL A 75 4.41 15.23 12.17
CA VAL A 75 5.76 15.58 12.67
C VAL A 75 6.80 14.77 11.89
N GLU A 76 7.38 15.46 10.91
CA GLU A 76 8.56 15.22 10.08
C GLU A 76 9.12 13.79 9.87
N GLU A 77 9.22 13.50 8.56
CA GLU A 77 10.19 12.63 7.88
C GLU A 77 9.82 11.14 7.70
N SER A 78 9.41 10.87 6.44
CA SER A 78 9.61 9.64 5.68
C SER A 78 8.72 8.43 6.00
N THR A 79 8.25 7.83 4.91
CA THR A 79 7.71 6.47 4.76
C THR A 79 6.26 6.19 5.19
N GLU A 80 5.45 6.13 4.13
CA GLU A 80 4.61 4.99 3.78
C GLU A 80 3.09 5.19 3.94
N LYS A 81 2.58 5.89 2.92
CA LYS A 81 1.17 5.93 2.55
C LYS A 81 0.68 4.53 2.25
N ARG A 82 -0.20 4.06 3.12
CA ARG A 82 -1.09 2.95 2.83
C ARG A 82 -2.27 3.50 2.04
N GLN A 83 -2.17 3.48 0.71
CA GLN A 83 -3.32 3.53 -0.19
C GLN A 83 -3.18 2.39 -1.19
N THR A 84 -4.13 1.46 -1.13
CA THR A 84 -4.60 0.77 -2.33
C THR A 84 -4.94 1.82 -3.38
N GLU A 85 -4.45 1.59 -4.60
CA GLU A 85 -4.73 2.34 -5.82
C GLU A 85 -3.84 3.58 -6.04
N THR A 86 -2.84 3.40 -6.91
CA THR A 86 -1.88 4.41 -7.38
C THR A 86 -0.84 4.78 -6.33
N GLU A 87 0.16 3.93 -6.17
CA GLU A 87 1.40 4.32 -5.48
C GLU A 87 1.92 5.60 -6.13
N GLU A 88 2.29 6.53 -5.25
CA GLU A 88 3.00 7.73 -5.61
C GLU A 88 4.35 7.33 -6.13
N ILE A 89 4.40 7.29 -7.45
CA ILE A 89 5.65 7.16 -8.14
C ILE A 89 6.38 8.49 -8.01
N GLU A 90 7.20 8.59 -6.96
CA GLU A 90 8.16 9.68 -6.79
C GLU A 90 9.33 9.56 -7.80
N ASP A 91 9.42 8.46 -8.55
CA ASP A 91 10.41 8.28 -9.62
C ASP A 91 9.79 8.38 -11.02
N PRO A 92 10.02 9.45 -11.80
CA PRO A 92 9.44 9.61 -13.15
C PRO A 92 9.71 8.41 -14.10
N GLY A 93 10.65 7.54 -13.76
CA GLY A 93 10.92 6.26 -14.40
C GLY A 93 9.89 5.16 -14.24
N GLU A 94 9.38 4.99 -13.03
CA GLU A 94 8.45 3.92 -12.69
C GLU A 94 7.04 4.23 -13.24
N LEU A 95 6.72 5.52 -13.47
CA LEU A 95 5.51 5.98 -14.17
C LEU A 95 5.51 5.48 -15.60
N ARG A 96 6.67 5.56 -16.27
CA ARG A 96 6.83 5.10 -17.65
C ARG A 96 6.62 3.59 -17.72
N PHE A 97 7.16 2.85 -16.77
CA PHE A 97 6.98 1.40 -16.68
C PHE A 97 5.51 1.01 -16.49
N ILE A 98 4.84 1.60 -15.49
CA ILE A 98 3.42 1.29 -15.20
C ILE A 98 2.52 1.69 -16.37
N GLN A 99 2.81 2.82 -17.02
CA GLN A 99 2.09 3.23 -18.22
C GLN A 99 2.24 2.20 -19.35
N ILE A 100 3.45 1.71 -19.62
CA ILE A 100 3.71 0.67 -20.64
C ILE A 100 2.97 -0.62 -20.31
N LEU A 101 3.01 -1.08 -19.05
CA LEU A 101 2.27 -2.27 -18.63
C LEU A 101 0.75 -2.10 -18.81
N THR A 102 0.24 -0.91 -18.52
CA THR A 102 -1.18 -0.59 -18.65
C THR A 102 -1.60 -0.52 -20.13
N GLU A 103 -0.82 0.14 -20.99
CA GLU A 103 -1.07 0.21 -22.43
C GLU A 103 -1.02 -1.17 -23.10
N LEU A 104 -0.14 -2.06 -22.62
CA LEU A 104 -0.03 -3.42 -23.10
C LEU A 104 -1.11 -4.35 -22.51
N GLY A 105 -1.87 -3.91 -21.49
CA GLY A 105 -2.79 -4.76 -20.73
C GLY A 105 -2.07 -5.89 -19.98
N ALA A 106 -0.78 -5.68 -19.69
CA ALA A 106 0.11 -6.65 -19.06
C ALA A 106 -0.06 -6.72 -17.53
N ASP A 107 -0.79 -5.77 -16.94
CA ASP A 107 -1.07 -5.67 -15.49
C ASP A 107 -1.74 -6.91 -14.89
N LYS A 108 -2.37 -7.74 -15.73
CA LYS A 108 -3.02 -9.00 -15.30
C LYS A 108 -2.32 -10.25 -15.80
N LEU A 109 -1.34 -10.11 -16.70
CA LEU A 109 -0.63 -11.23 -17.30
C LEU A 109 0.62 -11.61 -16.51
N PHE A 110 1.36 -10.64 -15.99
CA PHE A 110 2.55 -10.91 -15.19
C PHE A 110 2.20 -10.99 -13.71
N LYS A 111 2.54 -12.13 -13.09
CA LYS A 111 2.39 -12.32 -11.64
C LYS A 111 3.49 -11.63 -10.84
N ASP A 112 4.67 -11.50 -11.42
CA ASP A 112 5.88 -11.00 -10.76
C ASP A 112 6.26 -9.60 -11.26
N GLN A 113 5.30 -8.67 -11.23
CA GLN A 113 5.50 -7.28 -11.67
C GLN A 113 6.52 -6.53 -10.81
N CYS A 114 6.69 -6.91 -9.54
CA CYS A 114 7.66 -6.30 -8.65
C CYS A 114 9.11 -6.59 -9.08
N GLU A 115 9.41 -7.81 -9.56
CA GLU A 115 10.75 -8.15 -10.05
C GLU A 115 11.05 -7.41 -11.36
N LEU A 116 10.03 -7.30 -12.21
CA LEU A 116 10.12 -6.59 -13.47
C LEU A 116 10.30 -5.07 -13.28
N GLY A 117 9.59 -4.50 -12.31
CA GLY A 117 9.74 -3.10 -11.89
C GLY A 117 11.11 -2.83 -11.26
N THR A 118 11.61 -3.75 -10.44
CA THR A 118 12.97 -3.66 -9.88
C THR A 118 14.01 -3.64 -11.01
N LEU A 119 13.91 -4.56 -11.97
CA LEU A 119 14.80 -4.60 -13.13
C LEU A 119 14.72 -3.31 -13.94
N TRP A 120 13.52 -2.78 -14.17
CA TRP A 120 13.33 -1.52 -14.89
C TRP A 120 14.02 -0.36 -14.20
N CYS A 121 13.84 -0.20 -12.88
CA CYS A 121 14.47 0.85 -12.09
C CYS A 121 16.00 0.70 -12.05
N GLU A 122 16.52 -0.52 -11.94
CA GLU A 122 17.96 -0.78 -12.03
C GLU A 122 18.52 -0.43 -13.42
N LEU A 123 17.81 -0.83 -14.48
CA LEU A 123 18.23 -0.56 -15.85
C LEU A 123 18.18 0.93 -16.19
N GLN A 124 17.19 1.64 -15.67
CA GLN A 124 17.09 3.08 -15.83
C GLN A 124 18.25 3.84 -15.17
N ARG A 125 18.68 3.39 -13.98
CA ARG A 125 19.78 4.01 -13.25
C ARG A 125 21.14 3.74 -13.90
N ASP A 126 21.38 2.49 -14.30
CA ASP A 126 22.69 2.07 -14.78
C ASP A 126 22.86 2.22 -16.30
N ARG A 127 21.84 1.85 -17.09
CA ARG A 127 21.90 1.82 -18.56
C ARG A 127 20.55 2.14 -19.23
N PRO A 128 20.16 3.43 -19.28
CA PRO A 128 18.87 3.85 -19.85
C PRO A 128 18.72 3.51 -21.33
N GLU A 129 19.82 3.35 -22.07
CA GLU A 129 19.83 2.89 -23.47
C GLU A 129 19.27 1.48 -23.66
N MET A 130 19.28 0.64 -22.61
CA MET A 130 18.71 -0.70 -22.67
C MET A 130 17.21 -0.74 -22.33
N LEU A 131 16.64 0.35 -21.81
CA LEU A 131 15.20 0.41 -21.51
C LEU A 131 14.34 0.22 -22.75
N SER A 132 14.76 0.75 -23.90
CA SER A 132 14.00 0.57 -25.15
C SER A 132 13.96 -0.89 -25.59
N ILE A 133 15.02 -1.66 -25.29
CA ILE A 133 15.10 -3.09 -25.60
C ILE A 133 14.17 -3.86 -24.66
N LEU A 134 14.19 -3.52 -23.37
CA LEU A 134 13.29 -4.13 -22.39
C LEU A 134 11.83 -3.86 -22.74
N GLU A 135 11.49 -2.63 -23.12
CA GLU A 135 10.17 -2.26 -23.60
C GLU A 135 9.74 -3.06 -24.82
N ASP A 136 10.59 -3.16 -25.84
CA ASP A 136 10.31 -3.94 -27.06
C ASP A 136 10.06 -5.43 -26.75
N VAL A 137 10.89 -6.01 -25.87
CA VAL A 137 10.72 -7.38 -25.39
C VAL A 137 9.40 -7.56 -24.64
N LEU A 138 8.99 -6.58 -23.82
CA LEU A 138 7.71 -6.62 -23.12
C LEU A 138 6.53 -6.54 -24.10
N VAL A 139 6.58 -5.65 -25.09
CA VAL A 139 5.54 -5.55 -26.14
C VAL A 139 5.37 -6.89 -26.86
N HIS A 140 6.49 -7.49 -27.26
CA HIS A 140 6.49 -8.77 -27.97
C HIS A 140 5.99 -9.93 -27.08
N SER A 141 6.45 -9.99 -25.84
CA SER A 141 6.07 -11.06 -24.90
C SER A 141 4.59 -10.99 -24.54
N VAL A 142 4.07 -9.79 -24.28
CA VAL A 142 2.65 -9.59 -23.97
C VAL A 142 1.77 -9.94 -25.17
N SER A 143 2.16 -9.48 -26.36
CA SER A 143 1.43 -9.81 -27.59
C SER A 143 1.38 -11.32 -27.83
N HIS A 144 2.51 -12.02 -27.63
CA HIS A 144 2.56 -13.47 -27.80
C HIS A 144 1.72 -14.21 -26.74
N LEU A 145 1.74 -13.74 -25.49
CA LEU A 145 0.90 -14.30 -24.43
C LEU A 145 -0.59 -14.08 -24.70
N GLN A 146 -0.97 -12.89 -25.18
CA GLN A 146 -2.35 -12.59 -25.57
C GLN A 146 -2.82 -13.47 -26.73
N ASP A 147 -1.98 -13.67 -27.75
CA ASP A 147 -2.31 -14.54 -28.88
C ASP A 147 -2.46 -16.00 -28.44
N SER A 148 -1.54 -16.50 -27.61
CA SER A 148 -1.62 -17.85 -27.03
C SER A 148 -2.87 -18.05 -26.16
N LEU A 149 -3.28 -17.03 -25.40
CA LEU A 149 -4.52 -17.07 -24.61
C LEU A 149 -5.76 -17.09 -25.51
N ARG A 150 -5.74 -16.32 -26.60
CA ARG A 150 -6.83 -16.25 -27.58
C ARG A 150 -6.97 -17.55 -28.38
N GLU A 151 -5.86 -18.17 -28.77
CA GLU A 151 -5.87 -19.49 -29.40
C GLU A 151 -6.43 -20.56 -28.45
N ARG A 152 -6.02 -20.53 -27.18
CA ARG A 152 -6.55 -21.45 -26.17
C ARG A 152 -8.06 -21.29 -25.99
N ASP A 153 -8.55 -20.06 -25.82
CA ASP A 153 -10.00 -19.78 -25.71
C ASP A 153 -10.77 -20.24 -26.95
N SER A 154 -10.21 -20.04 -28.14
CA SER A 154 -10.81 -20.49 -29.41
C SER A 154 -10.88 -22.02 -29.52
N LEU A 155 -9.90 -22.75 -28.98
CA LEU A 155 -9.91 -24.21 -28.92
C LEU A 155 -10.83 -24.75 -27.82
N GLU A 156 -11.00 -24.03 -26.71
CA GLU A 156 -11.91 -24.40 -25.62
C GLU A 156 -13.39 -24.20 -25.99
N GLN A 157 -13.70 -23.31 -26.94
CA GLN A 157 -15.05 -23.05 -27.43
C GLN A 157 -15.46 -23.85 -28.69
N ALA A 158 -14.57 -24.66 -29.27
CA ALA A 158 -14.81 -25.48 -30.47
C ALA A 158 -15.08 -26.95 -30.15
#